data_AF-A0A9W7XXP5-F1
#
_entry.id   AF-A0A9W7XXP5-F1
#
_cell.length_a   1.000
_cell.length_b   1.000
_cell.length_c   1.000
_cell.angle_alpha   90.00
_cell.angle_beta   90.00
_cell.angle_gamma   90.00
#
_symmetry.space_group_name_H-M   'P 1'
#
loop_
_entity.id
_entity.type
_entity.pdbx_description
1 polymer ?
#
loop_
_entity_poly.entity_id
_entity_poly.type
_entity_poly.pdbx_seq_one_letter_code
_entity_poly.pdbx_strand_id
1 'polypeptide(L)'
;MKNITLTALAAAALLQTAMAAGTCGSQTCGKDTPCCVKGYCNSDAMYCMPINCEAANSYSPSSCWDTAHCVNANVNFASANSFAQIADYNGDPSTAAFVSQFEPSNAKQANGELELTLVKQSDGKGFGATVINTRAIQYGTVSTVMRSGSSGGGVVSSFIIRNDAVGDEIDFEFVGADKATVQSNYYWHDQLDYTKMIKSPVLSDTTTNYHTYTIQWTPDQIDWLVDNKSFRTVSRAETWDSSSNTFKFPDAEAYVSYSIWDGGSGAQGTSEWAGGAIPWGSAPFVMGVKSLTIDCYYKGNETTYTPPASAGKGDDDSESDESSEDDDEESSTSKSGTSKSSTSKSKTTTSADDEADEQTDVGEDDDQDGGDQVPVPTGNIVAGTAFDIESSSSGARSLAVSLGGMVSALVATYLF
;
A
#
# COMPACT_ATOMS: atom_id res chain seq x y z
N MET A 1 25.41 -47.13 -34.49
CA MET A 1 26.36 -46.26 -33.75
C MET A 1 25.77 -44.87 -33.78
N LYS A 2 25.03 -44.49 -32.72
CA LYS A 2 25.41 -43.45 -31.73
C LYS A 2 25.60 -42.07 -32.40
N ASN A 3 24.68 -41.12 -32.20
CA ASN A 3 24.75 -40.06 -31.15
C ASN A 3 24.93 -38.70 -31.89
N ILE A 4 24.39 -37.53 -31.53
CA ILE A 4 23.78 -36.99 -30.32
C ILE A 4 22.88 -35.80 -30.74
N THR A 5 21.79 -35.65 -30.00
CA THR A 5 20.80 -34.58 -29.88
C THR A 5 21.32 -33.14 -30.04
N LEU A 6 20.67 -32.37 -30.92
CA LEU A 6 20.75 -30.89 -30.98
C LEU A 6 19.81 -30.18 -29.99
N THR A 7 19.07 -30.92 -29.16
CA THR A 7 18.09 -30.41 -28.19
C THR A 7 18.67 -30.09 -26.81
N ALA A 8 19.98 -30.22 -26.60
CA ALA A 8 20.61 -29.99 -25.30
C ALA A 8 21.16 -28.56 -25.09
N LEU A 9 21.28 -27.72 -26.14
CA LEU A 9 21.82 -26.37 -25.97
C LEU A 9 20.77 -25.29 -25.64
N ALA A 10 19.48 -25.49 -25.95
CA ALA A 10 18.44 -24.52 -25.60
C ALA A 10 17.95 -24.67 -24.15
N ALA A 11 18.11 -25.84 -23.53
CA ALA A 11 17.71 -26.10 -22.15
C ALA A 11 18.76 -25.62 -21.11
N ALA A 12 19.99 -25.33 -21.54
CA ALA A 12 21.04 -24.80 -20.67
C ALA A 12 21.01 -23.27 -20.53
N ALA A 13 20.36 -22.56 -21.47
CA ALA A 13 20.25 -21.10 -21.44
C ALA A 13 19.05 -20.59 -20.61
N LEU A 14 18.11 -21.47 -20.26
CA LEU A 14 16.95 -21.14 -19.41
C LEU A 14 17.13 -21.58 -17.94
N LEU A 15 18.31 -22.08 -17.57
CA LEU A 15 18.66 -22.46 -16.19
C LEU A 15 19.67 -21.51 -15.52
N GLN A 16 20.10 -20.43 -16.19
CA GLN A 16 21.15 -19.55 -15.67
C GLN A 16 20.66 -18.30 -14.95
N THR A 17 19.38 -17.95 -14.99
CA THR A 17 18.89 -16.72 -14.33
C THR A 17 18.49 -16.90 -12.86
N ALA A 18 18.54 -18.12 -12.31
CA ALA A 18 18.20 -18.38 -10.90
C ALA A 18 19.42 -18.65 -9.98
N MET A 19 20.64 -18.59 -10.53
CA MET A 19 21.89 -18.94 -9.80
C MET A 19 22.68 -17.73 -9.27
N ALA A 20 22.13 -16.51 -9.32
CA ALA A 20 22.82 -15.29 -8.89
C ALA A 20 22.13 -14.52 -7.75
N ALA A 21 20.95 -14.96 -7.27
CA ALA A 21 20.33 -14.37 -6.10
C ALA A 21 21.02 -14.90 -4.84
N GLY A 22 21.84 -14.06 -4.21
CA GLY A 22 22.41 -14.35 -2.90
C GLY A 22 21.32 -14.53 -1.84
N THR A 23 21.70 -15.04 -0.66
CA THR A 23 20.82 -15.05 0.51
C THR A 23 21.34 -14.07 1.56
N CYS A 24 20.43 -13.56 2.39
CA CYS A 24 20.73 -12.61 3.46
C CYS A 24 20.12 -13.05 4.81
N GLY A 25 20.45 -12.33 5.88
CA GLY A 25 20.00 -12.58 7.25
C GLY A 25 21.12 -13.16 8.14
N SER A 26 21.73 -14.29 7.74
CA SER A 26 22.98 -14.76 8.37
C SER A 26 24.23 -14.07 7.81
N GLN A 27 24.10 -13.49 6.62
CA GLN A 27 25.08 -12.63 5.98
C GLN A 27 24.35 -11.47 5.30
N THR A 28 25.08 -10.46 4.86
CA THR A 28 24.55 -9.38 4.04
C THR A 28 24.54 -9.77 2.57
N CYS A 29 23.70 -9.11 1.79
CA CYS A 29 23.70 -9.24 0.33
C CYS A 29 25.02 -8.80 -0.33
N GLY A 30 25.23 -9.20 -1.58
CA GLY A 30 26.37 -8.76 -2.40
C GLY A 30 26.08 -7.46 -3.15
N LYS A 31 27.14 -6.81 -3.67
CA LYS A 31 27.03 -5.50 -4.36
C LYS A 31 26.07 -5.52 -5.56
N ASP A 32 26.04 -6.62 -6.33
CA ASP A 32 25.24 -6.74 -7.56
C ASP A 32 23.75 -7.05 -7.31
N THR A 33 23.43 -7.58 -6.12
CA THR A 33 22.06 -7.87 -5.67
C THR A 33 21.85 -7.27 -4.29
N PRO A 34 21.92 -5.94 -4.15
CA PRO A 34 22.25 -5.29 -2.87
C PRO A 34 21.10 -5.28 -1.86
N CYS A 35 19.86 -5.55 -2.27
CA CYS A 35 18.66 -5.40 -1.47
C CYS A 35 18.18 -6.75 -0.94
N CYS A 36 18.02 -6.84 0.37
CA CYS A 36 17.54 -8.03 1.05
C CYS A 36 16.03 -7.97 1.28
N VAL A 37 15.30 -9.04 0.96
CA VAL A 37 13.90 -9.23 1.35
C VAL A 37 13.69 -10.68 1.78
N LYS A 38 13.23 -10.90 3.00
CA LYS A 38 12.85 -12.22 3.53
C LYS A 38 13.92 -13.30 3.31
N GLY A 39 15.20 -12.91 3.46
CA GLY A 39 16.35 -13.80 3.32
C GLY A 39 16.90 -13.97 1.89
N TYR A 40 16.37 -13.25 0.91
CA TYR A 40 16.81 -13.30 -0.49
C TYR A 40 17.34 -11.95 -0.96
N CYS A 41 18.38 -11.97 -1.80
CA CYS A 41 19.04 -10.80 -2.36
C CYS A 41 18.67 -10.57 -3.83
N ASN A 42 18.34 -9.33 -4.19
CA ASN A 42 18.11 -8.89 -5.57
C ASN A 42 18.39 -7.38 -5.70
N SER A 43 18.41 -6.86 -6.91
CA SER A 43 18.48 -5.43 -7.28
C SER A 43 17.17 -4.88 -7.87
N ASP A 44 16.16 -5.73 -8.10
CA ASP A 44 14.86 -5.33 -8.64
C ASP A 44 14.06 -4.45 -7.65
N ALA A 45 13.13 -3.64 -8.18
CA ALA A 45 12.28 -2.75 -7.39
C ALA A 45 11.51 -3.47 -6.28
N MET A 46 11.02 -4.68 -6.55
CA MET A 46 10.33 -5.51 -5.57
C MET A 46 11.19 -5.78 -4.33
N TYR A 47 12.53 -5.73 -4.47
CA TYR A 47 13.45 -5.92 -3.36
C TYR A 47 13.94 -4.62 -2.74
N CYS A 48 14.19 -3.61 -3.57
CA CYS A 48 14.83 -2.39 -3.10
C CYS A 48 13.87 -1.32 -2.59
N MET A 49 12.57 -1.44 -2.89
CA MET A 49 11.58 -0.50 -2.36
C MET A 49 11.57 -0.45 -0.82
N PRO A 50 11.35 0.74 -0.22
CA PRO A 50 11.40 0.91 1.24
C PRO A 50 10.50 -0.04 2.01
N ILE A 51 9.34 -0.40 1.44
CA ILE A 51 8.36 -1.27 2.08
C ILE A 51 8.82 -2.74 2.21
N ASN A 52 9.73 -3.19 1.34
CA ASN A 52 10.18 -4.58 1.33
C ASN A 52 11.61 -4.74 1.86
N CYS A 53 12.45 -3.72 1.66
CA CYS A 53 13.89 -3.84 1.80
C CYS A 53 14.37 -3.83 3.28
N GLU A 54 15.04 -4.90 3.67
CA GLU A 54 15.64 -5.07 4.99
C GLU A 54 17.05 -4.46 5.02
N ALA A 55 17.16 -3.17 5.35
CA ALA A 55 18.45 -2.43 5.31
C ALA A 55 19.57 -3.08 6.14
N ALA A 56 19.22 -3.69 7.29
CA ALA A 56 20.20 -4.36 8.17
C ALA A 56 20.81 -5.63 7.56
N ASN A 57 20.09 -6.29 6.64
CA ASN A 57 20.50 -7.52 5.99
C ASN A 57 20.95 -7.30 4.53
N SER A 58 20.84 -6.06 4.05
CA SER A 58 21.25 -5.64 2.72
C SER A 58 22.76 -5.42 2.64
N TYR A 59 23.32 -5.26 1.43
CA TYR A 59 24.75 -5.05 1.21
C TYR A 59 25.30 -3.84 2.00
N SER A 60 24.50 -2.78 2.11
CA SER A 60 24.77 -1.60 2.90
C SER A 60 23.44 -0.98 3.39
N PRO A 61 23.46 -0.11 4.42
CA PRO A 61 22.27 0.62 4.85
C PRO A 61 21.60 1.44 3.75
N SER A 62 22.36 1.91 2.75
CA SER A 62 21.89 2.68 1.59
C SER A 62 21.53 1.81 0.38
N SER A 63 21.48 0.48 0.53
CA SER A 63 21.04 -0.41 -0.55
C SER A 63 19.54 -0.29 -0.80
N CYS A 64 18.77 -0.13 0.27
CA CYS A 64 17.35 0.15 0.18
C CYS A 64 17.15 1.56 -0.38
N TRP A 65 16.17 1.71 -1.26
CA TRP A 65 15.82 3.00 -1.78
C TRP A 65 15.28 3.89 -0.68
N ASP A 66 15.53 5.20 -0.80
CA ASP A 66 14.94 6.18 0.09
C ASP A 66 13.41 6.18 -0.04
N THR A 67 12.73 6.56 1.04
CA THR A 67 11.28 6.78 1.01
C THR A 67 10.97 8.05 0.25
N ALA A 68 10.22 7.92 -0.86
CA ALA A 68 9.62 9.07 -1.50
C ALA A 68 8.44 9.56 -0.65
N HIS A 69 8.55 10.76 -0.11
CA HIS A 69 7.50 11.34 0.72
C HIS A 69 6.36 11.95 -0.11
N CYS A 70 5.27 12.24 0.61
CA CYS A 70 4.02 12.77 0.08
C CYS A 70 4.23 14.03 -0.76
N VAL A 71 3.57 14.08 -1.90
CA VAL A 71 3.36 15.29 -2.69
C VAL A 71 1.90 15.40 -3.07
N ASN A 72 1.38 16.62 -3.15
CA ASN A 72 0.01 16.83 -3.61
C ASN A 72 -0.13 16.23 -5.01
N ALA A 73 -1.11 15.35 -5.17
CA ALA A 73 -1.25 14.54 -6.38
C ALA A 73 -2.69 14.55 -6.88
N ASN A 74 -2.83 14.57 -8.20
CA ASN A 74 -4.08 14.29 -8.89
C ASN A 74 -3.79 13.25 -9.97
N VAL A 75 -4.02 11.99 -9.62
CA VAL A 75 -3.78 10.84 -10.47
C VAL A 75 -5.06 10.54 -11.24
N ASN A 76 -4.96 10.57 -12.57
CA ASN A 76 -6.01 10.11 -13.46
C ASN A 76 -5.53 8.82 -14.15
N PHE A 77 -6.16 7.69 -13.84
CA PHE A 77 -5.75 6.38 -14.35
C PHE A 77 -6.07 6.13 -15.82
N ALA A 78 -6.71 7.09 -16.50
CA ALA A 78 -6.76 7.12 -17.97
C ALA A 78 -5.47 7.65 -18.61
N SER A 79 -4.58 8.28 -17.84
CA SER A 79 -3.34 8.88 -18.33
C SER A 79 -2.22 7.85 -18.40
N ALA A 80 -1.26 8.07 -19.29
CA ALA A 80 0.00 7.33 -19.25
C ALA A 80 0.74 7.61 -17.92
N ASN A 81 1.56 6.66 -17.46
CA ASN A 81 2.45 6.79 -16.29
C ASN A 81 1.72 6.91 -14.93
N SER A 82 0.45 6.53 -14.83
CA SER A 82 -0.22 6.44 -13.51
C SER A 82 -0.04 5.09 -12.83
N PHE A 83 0.32 4.04 -13.59
CA PHE A 83 0.58 2.71 -13.08
C PHE A 83 1.72 2.04 -13.85
N ALA A 84 2.56 1.27 -13.14
CA ALA A 84 3.55 0.38 -13.73
C ALA A 84 3.48 -1.00 -13.07
N GLN A 85 3.89 -2.04 -13.78
CA GLN A 85 4.23 -3.31 -13.12
C GLN A 85 5.51 -3.11 -12.31
N ILE A 86 5.64 -3.78 -11.17
CA ILE A 86 6.81 -3.63 -10.29
C ILE A 86 8.10 -4.03 -10.99
N ALA A 87 8.03 -4.97 -11.93
CA ALA A 87 9.19 -5.35 -12.75
C ALA A 87 9.66 -4.23 -13.69
N ASP A 88 8.79 -3.27 -14.03
CA ASP A 88 9.10 -2.14 -14.91
C ASP A 88 9.39 -0.85 -14.13
N TYR A 89 9.18 -0.85 -12.81
CA TYR A 89 9.43 0.31 -11.97
C TYR A 89 10.91 0.46 -11.64
N ASN A 90 11.43 1.68 -11.74
CA ASN A 90 12.86 1.97 -11.54
C ASN A 90 13.15 2.71 -10.23
N GLY A 91 12.15 2.87 -9.36
CA GLY A 91 12.28 3.64 -8.12
C GLY A 91 11.95 5.11 -8.25
N ASP A 92 11.75 5.66 -9.45
CA ASP A 92 11.36 7.05 -9.65
C ASP A 92 9.83 7.24 -9.56
N PRO A 93 9.30 7.85 -8.48
CA PRO A 93 7.87 8.05 -8.28
C PRO A 93 7.24 9.02 -9.30
N SER A 94 8.03 9.68 -10.16
CA SER A 94 7.51 10.48 -11.28
C SER A 94 7.15 9.64 -12.51
N THR A 95 7.64 8.39 -12.59
CA THR A 95 7.38 7.48 -13.72
C THR A 95 6.11 6.65 -13.54
N ALA A 96 5.68 6.44 -12.30
CA ALA A 96 4.46 5.75 -11.94
C ALA A 96 3.94 6.25 -10.58
N ALA A 97 2.64 6.58 -10.50
CA ALA A 97 2.01 6.89 -9.21
C ALA A 97 1.73 5.62 -8.39
N PHE A 98 1.42 4.52 -9.06
CA PHE A 98 1.17 3.21 -8.45
C PHE A 98 1.99 2.11 -9.11
N VAL A 99 2.35 1.11 -8.34
CA VAL A 99 3.02 -0.11 -8.83
C VAL A 99 2.29 -1.35 -8.34
N SER A 100 2.36 -2.46 -9.08
CA SER A 100 1.94 -3.76 -8.54
C SER A 100 2.79 -4.13 -7.32
N GLN A 101 2.26 -4.91 -6.38
CA GLN A 101 3.05 -5.37 -5.23
C GLN A 101 3.83 -6.66 -5.52
N PHE A 102 3.41 -7.43 -6.53
CA PHE A 102 3.98 -8.72 -6.89
C PHE A 102 3.79 -9.03 -8.38
N GLU A 103 4.61 -9.95 -8.90
CA GLU A 103 4.48 -10.50 -10.24
C GLU A 103 4.24 -12.02 -10.23
N PRO A 104 3.43 -12.56 -11.16
CA PRO A 104 2.57 -11.82 -12.10
C PRO A 104 1.46 -11.06 -11.37
N SER A 105 1.13 -9.86 -11.82
CA SER A 105 -0.01 -9.08 -11.28
C SER A 105 -1.26 -9.21 -12.16
N ASN A 106 -2.44 -9.20 -11.52
CA ASN A 106 -3.73 -9.04 -12.22
C ASN A 106 -4.22 -7.58 -12.26
N ALA A 107 -3.31 -6.62 -12.13
CA ALA A 107 -3.58 -5.19 -12.28
C ALA A 107 -3.15 -4.68 -13.66
N LYS A 108 -3.95 -3.80 -14.26
CA LYS A 108 -3.64 -3.12 -15.53
C LYS A 108 -4.39 -1.81 -15.66
N GLN A 109 -3.88 -0.91 -16.50
CA GLN A 109 -4.69 0.21 -16.99
C GLN A 109 -5.52 -0.24 -18.19
N ALA A 110 -6.83 -0.11 -18.11
CA ALA A 110 -7.77 -0.40 -19.19
C ALA A 110 -9.02 0.46 -19.04
N ASN A 111 -9.72 0.73 -20.14
CA ASN A 111 -11.02 1.44 -20.12
C ASN A 111 -11.00 2.81 -19.42
N GLY A 112 -9.84 3.46 -19.34
CA GLY A 112 -9.67 4.74 -18.64
C GLY A 112 -9.59 4.63 -17.12
N GLU A 113 -9.31 3.43 -16.58
CA GLU A 113 -9.18 3.15 -15.15
C GLU A 113 -8.02 2.19 -14.87
N LEU A 114 -7.63 2.11 -13.60
CA LEU A 114 -6.82 1.03 -13.06
C LEU A 114 -7.75 -0.12 -12.67
N GLU A 115 -7.67 -1.23 -13.40
CA GLU A 115 -8.44 -2.45 -13.16
C GLU A 115 -7.62 -3.45 -12.36
N LEU A 116 -8.17 -3.92 -11.24
CA LEU A 116 -7.63 -5.05 -10.47
C LEU A 116 -8.59 -6.22 -10.61
N THR A 117 -8.06 -7.39 -11.00
CA THR A 117 -8.87 -8.56 -11.32
C THR A 117 -8.62 -9.71 -10.35
N LEU A 118 -9.70 -10.33 -9.86
CA LEU A 118 -9.66 -11.56 -9.10
C LEU A 118 -10.10 -12.73 -9.99
N VAL A 119 -9.18 -13.67 -10.20
CA VAL A 119 -9.37 -14.85 -11.07
C VAL A 119 -9.26 -16.15 -10.28
N LYS A 120 -9.98 -17.17 -10.72
CA LYS A 120 -9.88 -18.52 -10.14
C LYS A 120 -8.60 -19.21 -10.61
N GLN A 121 -7.85 -19.77 -9.66
CA GLN A 121 -6.69 -20.62 -9.92
C GLN A 121 -7.07 -22.11 -10.02
N SER A 122 -6.13 -22.93 -10.47
CA SER A 122 -6.33 -24.38 -10.65
C SER A 122 -6.54 -25.13 -9.34
N ASP A 123 -6.05 -24.59 -8.22
CA ASP A 123 -6.27 -25.11 -6.87
C ASP A 123 -7.64 -24.74 -6.28
N GLY A 124 -8.44 -23.96 -7.03
CA GLY A 124 -9.78 -23.52 -6.67
C GLY A 124 -9.86 -22.20 -5.91
N LYS A 125 -8.72 -21.62 -5.51
CA LYS A 125 -8.63 -20.35 -4.79
C LYS A 125 -8.60 -19.16 -5.75
N GLY A 126 -8.90 -17.97 -5.24
CA GLY A 126 -8.74 -16.73 -5.99
C GLY A 126 -7.31 -16.21 -5.96
N PHE A 127 -6.86 -15.68 -7.09
CA PHE A 127 -5.64 -14.90 -7.20
C PHE A 127 -6.02 -13.50 -7.68
N GLY A 128 -5.75 -12.53 -6.82
CA GLY A 128 -6.14 -11.14 -6.98
C GLY A 128 -5.02 -10.26 -7.48
N ALA A 129 -5.06 -9.00 -7.07
CA ALA A 129 -3.98 -8.05 -7.25
C ALA A 129 -3.94 -7.08 -6.08
N THR A 130 -2.75 -6.58 -5.78
CA THR A 130 -2.52 -5.42 -4.91
C THR A 130 -1.63 -4.44 -5.65
N VAL A 131 -1.99 -3.17 -5.59
CA VAL A 131 -1.19 -2.06 -6.11
C VAL A 131 -0.96 -1.06 -4.99
N ILE A 132 0.20 -0.42 -4.98
CA ILE A 132 0.63 0.49 -3.92
C ILE A 132 1.14 1.79 -4.52
N ASN A 133 0.87 2.91 -3.84
CA ASN A 133 1.39 4.21 -4.20
C ASN A 133 2.93 4.22 -4.07
N THR A 134 3.61 4.88 -4.99
CA THR A 134 5.08 5.02 -4.97
C THR A 134 5.59 6.02 -3.93
N ARG A 135 4.69 6.79 -3.32
CA ARG A 135 4.97 7.78 -2.27
C ARG A 135 4.24 7.44 -0.99
N ALA A 136 4.96 7.55 0.12
CA ALA A 136 4.41 7.42 1.44
C ALA A 136 3.70 8.72 1.86
N ILE A 137 2.69 8.59 2.72
CA ILE A 137 1.87 9.67 3.24
C ILE A 137 1.86 9.62 4.76
N GLN A 138 2.00 10.76 5.41
CA GLN A 138 1.77 10.89 6.86
C GLN A 138 0.80 12.04 7.07
N TYR A 139 -0.45 11.69 7.36
CA TYR A 139 -1.59 12.60 7.38
C TYR A 139 -1.87 13.26 6.01
N GLY A 140 -3.09 13.76 5.85
CA GLY A 140 -3.58 14.41 4.64
C GLY A 140 -5.00 14.00 4.32
N THR A 141 -5.46 14.38 3.13
CA THR A 141 -6.72 13.92 2.57
C THR A 141 -6.46 13.07 1.34
N VAL A 142 -6.98 11.85 1.34
CA VAL A 142 -6.88 10.91 0.23
C VAL A 142 -8.28 10.62 -0.28
N SER A 143 -8.59 11.05 -1.50
CA SER A 143 -9.90 10.85 -2.14
C SER A 143 -9.76 10.03 -3.41
N THR A 144 -10.51 8.95 -3.54
CA THR A 144 -10.50 8.07 -4.71
C THR A 144 -11.88 7.93 -5.33
N VAL A 145 -11.94 7.87 -6.66
CA VAL A 145 -13.17 7.56 -7.41
C VAL A 145 -13.07 6.14 -7.92
N MET A 146 -13.85 5.23 -7.34
CA MET A 146 -13.75 3.80 -7.66
C MET A 146 -15.09 3.07 -7.61
N ARG A 147 -15.13 1.91 -8.24
CA ARG A 147 -16.14 0.86 -8.08
C ARG A 147 -15.46 -0.41 -7.53
N SER A 148 -16.20 -1.13 -6.71
CA SER A 148 -15.76 -2.40 -6.12
C SER A 148 -15.91 -3.56 -7.11
N GLY A 149 -15.13 -4.63 -6.91
CA GLY A 149 -15.33 -5.93 -7.54
C GLY A 149 -16.16 -6.90 -6.68
N SER A 150 -16.53 -6.51 -5.46
CA SER A 150 -17.20 -7.36 -4.46
C SER A 150 -18.67 -7.60 -4.79
N SER A 151 -18.91 -8.49 -5.75
CA SER A 151 -20.26 -8.80 -6.25
C SER A 151 -20.76 -10.20 -5.86
N GLY A 152 -20.03 -10.91 -5.01
CA GLY A 152 -20.33 -12.28 -4.58
C GLY A 152 -19.58 -12.61 -3.29
N GLY A 153 -20.06 -13.60 -2.52
CA GLY A 153 -19.40 -14.03 -1.29
C GLY A 153 -17.91 -14.31 -1.51
N GLY A 154 -17.08 -14.05 -0.51
CA GLY A 154 -15.63 -14.25 -0.54
C GLY A 154 -14.84 -13.20 -1.32
N VAL A 155 -15.46 -12.41 -2.19
CA VAL A 155 -14.77 -11.36 -2.95
C VAL A 155 -14.66 -10.11 -2.10
N VAL A 156 -13.44 -9.64 -1.88
CA VAL A 156 -13.16 -8.43 -1.13
C VAL A 156 -12.40 -7.46 -2.02
N SER A 157 -12.79 -6.19 -1.98
CA SER A 157 -12.06 -5.09 -2.60
C SER A 157 -11.70 -4.10 -1.50
N SER A 158 -10.50 -3.55 -1.55
CA SER A 158 -9.95 -2.74 -0.47
C SER A 158 -9.34 -1.45 -0.97
N PHE A 159 -9.51 -0.37 -0.21
CA PHE A 159 -8.76 0.88 -0.33
C PHE A 159 -8.18 1.19 1.05
N ILE A 160 -6.85 1.08 1.18
CA ILE A 160 -6.17 1.06 2.48
C ILE A 160 -5.05 2.11 2.50
N ILE A 161 -4.85 2.74 3.65
CA ILE A 161 -3.63 3.46 4.02
C ILE A 161 -2.94 2.62 5.10
N ARG A 162 -1.80 1.99 4.78
CA ARG A 162 -1.12 1.06 5.72
C ARG A 162 0.39 1.26 5.77
N ASN A 163 0.95 1.11 6.97
CA ASN A 163 2.38 0.87 7.17
C ASN A 163 2.58 -0.60 7.58
N ASP A 164 3.14 -1.42 6.69
CA ASP A 164 3.36 -2.85 6.92
C ASP A 164 4.42 -3.16 8.00
N ALA A 165 5.34 -2.23 8.27
CA ALA A 165 6.40 -2.43 9.25
C ALA A 165 5.93 -2.13 10.69
N VAL A 166 5.01 -1.17 10.83
CA VAL A 166 4.47 -0.74 12.13
C VAL A 166 3.14 -1.43 12.43
N GLY A 167 2.30 -1.70 11.43
CA GLY A 167 0.97 -2.26 11.58
C GLY A 167 -0.14 -1.21 11.77
N ASP A 168 0.13 0.04 11.42
CA ASP A 168 -0.89 1.09 11.38
C ASP A 168 -1.70 0.98 10.08
N GLU A 169 -3.03 1.02 10.19
CA GLU A 169 -3.95 0.82 9.07
C GLU A 169 -5.19 1.70 9.20
N ILE A 170 -5.66 2.24 8.07
CA ILE A 170 -6.93 2.93 7.90
C ILE A 170 -7.55 2.45 6.59
N ASP A 171 -8.74 1.88 6.64
CA ASP A 171 -9.29 1.15 5.49
C ASP A 171 -10.74 1.51 5.13
N PHE A 172 -11.02 1.21 3.86
CA PHE A 172 -12.34 0.96 3.31
C PHE A 172 -12.37 -0.47 2.74
N GLU A 173 -13.26 -1.31 3.25
CA GLU A 173 -13.44 -2.70 2.84
C GLU A 173 -14.83 -2.92 2.21
N PHE A 174 -14.86 -3.44 0.98
CA PHE A 174 -16.08 -3.84 0.27
C PHE A 174 -16.20 -5.36 0.31
N VAL A 175 -17.25 -5.88 0.92
CA VAL A 175 -17.20 -7.26 1.44
C VAL A 175 -18.31 -8.12 0.84
N GLY A 176 -17.89 -9.19 0.17
CA GLY A 176 -18.77 -10.26 -0.28
C GLY A 176 -19.80 -9.78 -1.29
N ALA A 177 -21.07 -10.15 -1.05
CA ALA A 177 -22.19 -9.78 -1.90
C ALA A 177 -22.90 -8.47 -1.48
N ASP A 178 -22.37 -7.76 -0.48
CA ASP A 178 -22.93 -6.46 -0.06
C ASP A 178 -22.50 -5.37 -1.03
N LYS A 179 -23.39 -5.07 -1.98
CA LYS A 179 -23.17 -4.05 -3.00
C LYS A 179 -23.66 -2.66 -2.59
N ALA A 180 -24.17 -2.51 -1.37
CA ALA A 180 -24.88 -1.32 -0.94
C ALA A 180 -24.13 -0.54 0.13
N THR A 181 -23.11 -1.12 0.75
CA THR A 181 -22.31 -0.46 1.79
C THR A 181 -20.82 -0.71 1.60
N VAL A 182 -20.02 0.12 2.26
CA VAL A 182 -18.58 -0.10 2.47
C VAL A 182 -18.33 -0.11 3.98
N GLN A 183 -17.36 -0.89 4.43
CA GLN A 183 -16.92 -0.93 5.82
C GLN A 183 -15.73 0.02 6.00
N SER A 184 -15.70 0.75 7.11
CA SER A 184 -14.52 1.47 7.58
C SER A 184 -13.92 0.72 8.75
N ASN A 185 -12.60 0.70 8.84
CA ASN A 185 -11.88 0.24 10.01
C ASN A 185 -10.51 0.93 10.14
N TYR A 186 -9.88 0.73 11.30
CA TYR A 186 -8.50 1.15 11.53
C TYR A 186 -7.85 0.22 12.55
N TYR A 187 -6.53 0.03 12.41
CA TYR A 187 -5.70 -0.70 13.37
C TYR A 187 -4.50 0.14 13.77
N TRP A 188 -4.08 -0.04 15.03
CA TRP A 188 -2.86 0.55 15.55
C TRP A 188 -1.91 -0.57 15.93
N HIS A 189 -0.71 -0.56 15.33
CA HIS A 189 0.34 -1.55 15.58
C HIS A 189 -0.12 -3.03 15.49
N ASP A 190 -0.85 -3.39 14.42
CA ASP A 190 -1.44 -4.72 14.17
C ASP A 190 -2.34 -5.23 15.32
N GLN A 191 -2.81 -4.33 16.21
CA GLN A 191 -3.77 -4.70 17.26
C GLN A 191 -5.16 -4.84 16.66
N LEU A 192 -5.49 -6.06 16.26
CA LEU A 192 -6.77 -6.41 15.68
C LEU A 192 -7.90 -6.22 16.70
N ASP A 193 -8.80 -5.30 16.39
CA ASP A 193 -10.06 -5.10 17.09
C ASP A 193 -11.24 -5.21 16.10
N TYR A 194 -11.79 -6.41 16.02
CA TYR A 194 -12.90 -6.73 15.11
C TYR A 194 -14.23 -6.05 15.49
N THR A 195 -14.29 -5.30 16.58
CA THR A 195 -15.50 -4.59 17.02
C THR A 195 -15.59 -3.16 16.49
N LYS A 196 -14.50 -2.63 15.94
CA LYS A 196 -14.40 -1.24 15.46
C LYS A 196 -14.92 -1.01 14.04
N MET A 197 -15.34 -2.05 13.34
CA MET A 197 -15.87 -1.91 11.99
C MET A 197 -17.20 -1.16 12.00
N ILE A 198 -17.32 -0.15 11.13
CA ILE A 198 -18.56 0.60 10.92
C ILE A 198 -18.91 0.63 9.43
N LYS A 199 -20.14 0.25 9.09
CA LYS A 199 -20.68 0.34 7.73
C LYS A 199 -21.11 1.76 7.38
N SER A 200 -20.91 2.15 6.13
CA SER A 200 -21.50 3.35 5.55
C SER A 200 -23.03 3.28 5.52
N PRO A 201 -23.71 4.42 5.37
CA PRO A 201 -25.09 4.46 4.87
C PRO A 201 -25.23 3.71 3.54
N VAL A 202 -26.46 3.37 3.18
CA VAL A 202 -26.78 2.71 1.90
C VAL A 202 -26.43 3.61 0.72
N LEU A 203 -25.66 3.05 -0.22
CA LEU A 203 -25.23 3.65 -1.47
C LEU A 203 -25.99 3.04 -2.66
N SER A 204 -25.79 3.60 -3.85
CA SER A 204 -26.09 2.85 -5.09
C SER A 204 -25.13 1.68 -5.25
N ASP A 205 -25.48 0.70 -6.09
CA ASP A 205 -24.70 -0.52 -6.30
C ASP A 205 -23.21 -0.20 -6.56
N THR A 206 -22.35 -0.50 -5.59
CA THR A 206 -20.91 -0.16 -5.57
C THR A 206 -20.09 -0.96 -6.57
N THR A 207 -20.68 -2.00 -7.18
CA THR A 207 -20.02 -2.84 -8.20
C THR A 207 -20.20 -2.29 -9.62
N THR A 208 -21.19 -1.41 -9.80
CA THR A 208 -21.55 -0.83 -11.10
C THR A 208 -21.44 0.70 -11.12
N ASN A 209 -21.63 1.35 -9.97
CA ASN A 209 -21.55 2.80 -9.82
C ASN A 209 -20.23 3.19 -9.15
N TYR A 210 -19.70 4.34 -9.58
CA TYR A 210 -18.52 4.93 -8.97
C TYR A 210 -18.95 5.89 -7.87
N HIS A 211 -18.29 5.80 -6.74
CA HIS A 211 -18.42 6.73 -5.63
C HIS A 211 -17.07 7.34 -5.31
N THR A 212 -17.09 8.47 -4.63
CA THR A 212 -15.88 9.08 -4.08
C THR A 212 -15.70 8.64 -2.65
N TYR A 213 -14.66 7.85 -2.36
CA TYR A 213 -14.30 7.44 -1.01
C TYR A 213 -13.14 8.31 -0.53
N THR A 214 -13.28 8.92 0.65
CA THR A 214 -12.26 9.83 1.18
C THR A 214 -11.89 9.45 2.60
N ILE A 215 -10.58 9.41 2.85
CA ILE A 215 -10.00 9.37 4.19
C ILE A 215 -9.36 10.74 4.43
N GLN A 216 -9.85 11.48 5.41
CA GLN A 216 -9.17 12.66 5.96
C GLN A 216 -8.47 12.23 7.25
N TRP A 217 -7.15 12.18 7.22
CA TRP A 217 -6.34 11.73 8.34
C TRP A 217 -5.46 12.88 8.82
N THR A 218 -5.62 13.25 10.08
CA THR A 218 -4.86 14.32 10.74
C THR A 218 -4.26 13.78 12.03
N PRO A 219 -3.33 14.50 12.67
CA PRO A 219 -2.80 14.08 13.96
C PRO A 219 -3.88 13.88 15.04
N ASP A 220 -5.01 14.57 14.92
CA ASP A 220 -6.05 14.59 15.95
C ASP A 220 -7.29 13.76 15.62
N GLN A 221 -7.52 13.40 14.34
CA GLN A 221 -8.69 12.61 13.93
C GLN A 221 -8.52 11.93 12.57
N ILE A 222 -9.31 10.88 12.36
CA ILE A 222 -9.58 10.26 11.07
C ILE A 222 -11.06 10.42 10.74
N ASP A 223 -11.38 10.90 9.54
CA ASP A 223 -12.74 11.02 9.02
C ASP A 223 -12.89 10.20 7.72
N TRP A 224 -13.92 9.37 7.68
CA TRP A 224 -14.28 8.58 6.49
C TRP A 224 -15.51 9.20 5.85
N LEU A 225 -15.38 9.51 4.56
CA LEU A 225 -16.45 10.10 3.77
C LEU A 225 -16.76 9.25 2.55
N VAL A 226 -18.04 9.23 2.18
CA VAL A 226 -18.51 8.76 0.87
C VAL A 226 -19.29 9.88 0.20
N ASP A 227 -18.95 10.20 -1.05
CA ASP A 227 -19.55 11.27 -1.84
C ASP A 227 -19.61 12.60 -1.08
N ASN A 228 -18.49 12.97 -0.46
CA ASN A 228 -18.30 14.17 0.37
C ASN A 228 -19.17 14.24 1.63
N LYS A 229 -19.74 13.12 2.08
CA LYS A 229 -20.48 13.03 3.35
C LYS A 229 -19.71 12.16 4.32
N SER A 230 -19.29 12.74 5.44
CA SER A 230 -18.75 11.98 6.56
C SER A 230 -19.80 11.02 7.10
N PHE A 231 -19.39 9.79 7.38
CA PHE A 231 -20.22 8.82 8.11
C PHE A 231 -19.53 8.25 9.35
N ARG A 232 -18.23 8.53 9.53
CA ARG A 232 -17.47 8.12 10.71
C ARG A 232 -16.32 9.09 10.92
N THR A 233 -16.20 9.58 12.16
CA THR A 233 -15.02 10.28 12.64
C THR A 233 -14.50 9.56 13.88
N VAL A 234 -13.19 9.38 13.96
CA VAL A 234 -12.49 8.85 15.13
C VAL A 234 -11.49 9.89 15.59
N SER A 235 -11.67 10.43 16.79
CA SER A 235 -10.71 11.36 17.40
C SER A 235 -9.55 10.61 18.04
N ARG A 236 -8.32 11.13 17.98
CA ARG A 236 -7.17 10.56 18.69
C ARG A 236 -7.45 10.45 20.19
N ALA A 237 -8.12 11.45 20.75
CA ALA A 237 -8.48 11.49 22.17
C ALA A 237 -9.30 10.27 22.63
N GLU A 238 -10.23 9.78 21.80
CA GLU A 238 -11.08 8.62 22.15
C GLU A 238 -10.32 7.27 22.10
N THR A 239 -9.13 7.25 21.51
CA THR A 239 -8.29 6.06 21.42
C THR A 239 -7.35 5.89 22.61
N TRP A 240 -7.46 6.76 23.63
CA TRP A 240 -6.67 6.66 24.85
C TRP A 240 -6.94 5.34 25.58
N ASP A 241 -5.89 4.53 25.76
CA ASP A 241 -5.94 3.33 26.56
C ASP A 241 -5.23 3.57 27.89
N SER A 242 -6.01 3.71 28.96
CA SER A 242 -5.48 3.94 30.32
C SER A 242 -4.60 2.79 30.82
N SER A 243 -4.76 1.58 30.29
CA SER A 243 -3.99 0.42 30.75
C SER A 243 -2.55 0.45 30.23
N SER A 244 -2.35 0.94 29.01
CA SER A 244 -1.02 1.08 28.38
C SER A 244 -0.49 2.52 28.37
N ASN A 245 -1.29 3.49 28.83
CA ASN A 245 -0.94 4.92 28.87
C ASN A 245 -0.49 5.45 27.51
N THR A 246 -1.21 5.04 26.44
CA THR A 246 -0.94 5.44 25.06
C THR A 246 -2.23 5.69 24.29
N PHE A 247 -2.13 6.45 23.21
CA PHE A 247 -3.19 6.55 22.21
C PHE A 247 -3.01 5.43 21.20
N LYS A 248 -4.06 4.62 20.99
CA LYS A 248 -4.09 3.57 19.97
C LYS A 248 -4.62 4.15 18.66
N PHE A 249 -3.89 5.12 18.11
CA PHE A 249 -4.28 5.90 16.94
C PHE A 249 -3.20 5.79 15.86
N PRO A 250 -3.55 5.49 14.60
CA PRO A 250 -2.58 5.45 13.50
C PRO A 250 -1.84 6.78 13.33
N ASP A 251 -0.51 6.74 13.44
CA ASP A 251 0.35 7.92 13.32
C ASP A 251 1.65 7.69 12.53
N ALA A 252 1.93 6.46 12.11
CA ALA A 252 3.07 6.15 11.26
C ALA A 252 2.86 6.55 9.79
N GLU A 253 3.91 7.08 9.13
CA GLU A 253 3.90 7.28 7.68
C GLU A 253 3.56 5.96 6.95
N ALA A 254 2.66 6.00 5.99
CA ALA A 254 2.00 4.83 5.42
C ALA A 254 1.83 4.96 3.90
N TYR A 255 1.42 3.89 3.23
CA TYR A 255 1.18 3.90 1.79
C TYR A 255 -0.29 3.67 1.47
N VAL A 256 -0.77 4.35 0.42
CA VAL A 256 -2.09 4.06 -0.16
C VAL A 256 -2.00 2.80 -1.01
N SER A 257 -2.93 1.87 -0.85
CA SER A 257 -3.04 0.69 -1.67
C SER A 257 -4.49 0.41 -2.11
N TYR A 258 -4.61 -0.31 -3.22
CA TYR A 258 -5.86 -0.93 -3.64
C TYR A 258 -5.63 -2.42 -3.80
N SER A 259 -6.60 -3.23 -3.41
CA SER A 259 -6.56 -4.67 -3.63
C SER A 259 -7.92 -5.25 -3.98
N ILE A 260 -7.88 -6.41 -4.64
CA ILE A 260 -9.02 -7.32 -4.75
C ILE A 260 -8.54 -8.72 -4.42
N TRP A 261 -9.22 -9.44 -3.53
CA TRP A 261 -8.70 -10.69 -2.97
C TRP A 261 -9.82 -11.67 -2.56
N ASP A 262 -9.42 -12.92 -2.33
CA ASP A 262 -10.32 -14.02 -1.94
C ASP A 262 -10.31 -14.20 -0.42
N GLY A 263 -11.19 -13.48 0.26
CA GLY A 263 -11.46 -13.66 1.69
C GLY A 263 -12.15 -14.98 2.01
N GLY A 264 -12.87 -15.55 1.04
CA GLY A 264 -13.58 -16.81 1.19
C GLY A 264 -12.67 -18.02 1.42
N SER A 265 -11.45 -17.98 0.91
CA SER A 265 -10.39 -18.98 1.12
C SER A 265 -9.48 -18.69 2.34
N GLY A 266 -9.78 -17.64 3.11
CA GLY A 266 -9.05 -17.24 4.31
C GLY A 266 -9.33 -18.10 5.54
N ALA A 267 -8.87 -17.63 6.71
CA ALA A 267 -9.22 -18.23 8.00
C ALA A 267 -10.75 -18.23 8.21
N GLN A 268 -11.28 -19.11 9.06
CA GLN A 268 -12.72 -19.29 9.22
C GLN A 268 -13.46 -17.96 9.46
N GLY A 269 -12.98 -17.12 10.39
CA GLY A 269 -13.60 -15.82 10.66
C GLY A 269 -13.55 -14.86 9.47
N THR A 270 -12.43 -14.82 8.74
CA THR A 270 -12.28 -14.02 7.51
C THR A 270 -13.23 -14.50 6.41
N SER A 271 -13.35 -15.82 6.23
CA SER A 271 -14.27 -16.41 5.26
C SER A 271 -15.72 -16.09 5.61
N GLU A 272 -16.11 -16.24 6.87
CA GLU A 272 -17.45 -15.89 7.35
C GLU A 272 -17.76 -14.40 7.16
N TRP A 273 -16.83 -13.52 7.52
CA TRP A 273 -16.94 -12.07 7.30
C TRP A 273 -17.09 -11.73 5.81
N ALA A 274 -16.30 -12.37 4.95
CA ALA A 274 -16.36 -12.18 3.50
C ALA A 274 -17.63 -12.75 2.85
N GLY A 275 -18.47 -13.47 3.60
CA GLY A 275 -19.69 -14.09 3.08
C GLY A 275 -19.48 -15.49 2.49
N GLY A 276 -18.46 -16.19 2.95
CA GLY A 276 -18.13 -17.57 2.59
C GLY A 276 -17.32 -17.70 1.30
N ALA A 277 -17.34 -18.89 0.71
CA ALA A 277 -16.57 -19.20 -0.50
C ALA A 277 -17.08 -18.42 -1.73
N ILE A 278 -16.16 -18.11 -2.65
CA ILE A 278 -16.49 -17.41 -3.90
C ILE A 278 -17.41 -18.25 -4.79
N PRO A 279 -18.57 -17.71 -5.22
CA PRO A 279 -19.46 -18.37 -6.17
C PRO A 279 -18.91 -18.22 -7.59
N TRP A 280 -17.81 -18.91 -7.89
CA TRP A 280 -17.09 -18.79 -9.15
C TRP A 280 -17.99 -19.02 -10.38
N GLY A 281 -18.10 -18.00 -11.23
CA GLY A 281 -18.64 -18.09 -12.58
C GLY A 281 -17.54 -18.21 -13.65
N SER A 282 -17.90 -17.91 -14.90
CA SER A 282 -16.93 -17.81 -16.01
C SER A 282 -16.25 -16.44 -16.12
N ALA A 283 -16.90 -15.38 -15.63
CA ALA A 283 -16.36 -14.03 -15.64
C ALA A 283 -15.53 -13.78 -14.37
N PRO A 284 -14.41 -13.05 -14.46
CA PRO A 284 -13.65 -12.64 -13.29
C PRO A 284 -14.35 -11.50 -12.54
N PHE A 285 -13.94 -11.26 -11.29
CA PHE A 285 -14.34 -10.08 -10.54
C PHE A 285 -13.34 -8.97 -10.79
N VAL A 286 -13.82 -7.74 -10.99
CA VAL A 286 -12.96 -6.61 -11.38
C VAL A 286 -13.32 -5.40 -10.54
N MET A 287 -12.36 -4.88 -9.79
CA MET A 287 -12.38 -3.54 -9.18
C MET A 287 -11.87 -2.53 -10.20
N GLY A 288 -12.40 -1.30 -10.19
CA GLY A 288 -11.98 -0.23 -11.10
C GLY A 288 -11.76 1.09 -10.37
N VAL A 289 -10.60 1.71 -10.56
CA VAL A 289 -10.24 3.01 -9.96
C VAL A 289 -9.99 4.03 -11.06
N LYS A 290 -10.78 5.10 -11.09
CA LYS A 290 -10.67 6.17 -12.09
C LYS A 290 -9.60 7.19 -11.74
N SER A 291 -9.57 7.63 -10.48
CA SER A 291 -8.70 8.71 -10.05
C SER A 291 -8.43 8.68 -8.57
N LEU A 292 -7.30 9.28 -8.18
CA LEU A 292 -6.92 9.55 -6.80
C LEU A 292 -6.48 11.01 -6.67
N THR A 293 -6.93 11.69 -5.63
CA THR A 293 -6.38 12.97 -5.18
C THR A 293 -5.75 12.80 -3.81
N ILE A 294 -4.56 13.36 -3.62
CA ILE A 294 -3.86 13.43 -2.33
C ILE A 294 -3.57 14.90 -2.05
N ASP A 295 -4.01 15.38 -0.89
CA ASP A 295 -3.57 16.64 -0.30
C ASP A 295 -2.77 16.33 0.97
N CYS A 296 -1.45 16.50 0.90
CA CYS A 296 -0.53 16.19 1.98
C CYS A 296 -0.70 17.17 3.13
N TYR A 297 -0.69 16.67 4.37
CA TYR A 297 -0.79 17.52 5.54
C TYR A 297 0.45 18.40 5.72
N TYR A 298 1.64 17.79 5.63
CA TYR A 298 2.91 18.51 5.73
C TYR A 298 3.33 19.05 4.36
N LYS A 299 3.48 20.37 4.26
CA LYS A 299 3.94 21.06 3.05
C LYS A 299 5.45 21.28 3.07
N GLY A 300 6.09 21.24 1.90
CA GLY A 300 7.44 21.78 1.71
C GLY A 300 8.58 20.78 1.45
N ASN A 301 8.32 19.48 1.36
CA ASN A 301 9.32 18.45 1.03
C ASN A 301 9.14 17.84 -0.38
N GLU A 302 8.41 18.54 -1.25
CA GLU A 302 7.88 17.99 -2.51
C GLU A 302 8.94 17.68 -3.58
N THR A 303 10.21 18.07 -3.37
CA THR A 303 11.19 18.20 -4.46
C THR A 303 12.53 17.49 -4.26
N THR A 304 12.75 16.74 -3.17
CA THR A 304 14.11 16.24 -2.84
C THR A 304 14.33 14.74 -3.06
N TYR A 305 13.40 14.03 -3.72
CA TYR A 305 13.63 12.63 -4.04
C TYR A 305 14.64 12.48 -5.17
N THR A 306 15.74 11.79 -4.91
CA THR A 306 16.71 11.40 -5.94
C THR A 306 16.42 9.94 -6.27
N PRO A 307 16.00 9.63 -7.51
CA PRO A 307 15.83 8.25 -7.92
C PRO A 307 17.12 7.45 -7.69
N PRO A 308 17.01 6.19 -7.30
CA PRO A 308 18.16 5.31 -7.20
C PRO A 308 18.95 5.35 -8.51
N ALA A 309 20.28 5.44 -8.42
CA ALA A 309 21.10 5.23 -9.61
C ALA A 309 20.68 3.87 -10.19
N SER A 310 20.22 3.86 -11.44
CA SER A 310 19.84 2.62 -12.11
C SER A 310 20.97 1.63 -11.88
N ALA A 311 20.69 0.48 -11.27
CA ALA A 311 21.63 -0.62 -11.21
C ALA A 311 21.97 -0.96 -12.65
N GLY A 312 23.05 -0.37 -13.16
CA GLY A 312 23.46 -0.52 -14.54
C GLY A 312 23.58 -2.00 -14.81
N LYS A 313 22.91 -2.49 -15.85
CA LYS A 313 23.36 -3.71 -16.50
C LYS A 313 24.76 -3.39 -17.03
N GLY A 314 25.76 -3.70 -16.21
CA GLY A 314 27.20 -3.55 -16.46
C GLY A 314 27.56 -2.62 -17.59
N ASP A 315 27.69 -1.33 -17.29
CA ASP A 315 28.62 -0.51 -18.05
C ASP A 315 30.00 -0.79 -17.46
N ASP A 316 30.89 -1.26 -18.32
CA ASP A 316 32.28 -1.57 -18.09
C ASP A 316 32.96 -0.37 -17.39
N ASP A 317 33.27 -0.50 -16.10
CA ASP A 317 34.12 0.43 -15.37
C ASP A 317 35.51 0.36 -16.00
N SER A 318 35.76 1.17 -17.04
CA SER A 318 37.12 1.52 -17.43
C SER A 318 37.64 2.50 -16.38
N GLU A 319 38.35 1.97 -15.40
CA GLU A 319 39.27 2.74 -14.55
C GLU A 319 40.16 3.62 -15.44
N SER A 320 39.95 4.93 -15.41
CA SER A 320 40.98 5.89 -15.81
C SER A 320 41.67 6.37 -14.56
N ASP A 321 42.81 5.74 -14.26
CA ASP A 321 43.88 6.30 -13.46
C ASP A 321 44.24 7.69 -14.01
N GLU A 322 43.93 8.75 -13.26
CA GLU A 322 44.63 10.03 -13.41
C GLU A 322 45.43 10.32 -12.15
N SER A 323 46.73 10.16 -12.34
CA SER A 323 47.78 10.52 -11.40
C SER A 323 47.95 12.04 -11.38
N SER A 324 48.17 12.55 -10.18
CA SER A 324 48.52 13.92 -9.86
C SER A 324 49.86 14.32 -10.47
N GLU A 325 49.88 15.39 -11.28
CA GLU A 325 51.07 16.23 -11.45
C GLU A 325 50.65 17.70 -11.29
N ASP A 326 51.19 18.30 -10.24
CA ASP A 326 51.20 19.73 -9.97
C ASP A 326 52.06 20.45 -11.02
N ASP A 327 51.60 21.60 -11.51
CA ASP A 327 52.48 22.70 -11.91
C ASP A 327 51.71 24.04 -11.85
N ASP A 328 52.14 24.89 -10.93
CA ASP A 328 51.80 26.30 -10.80
C ASP A 328 52.40 27.11 -11.96
N GLU A 329 51.63 28.05 -12.54
CA GLU A 329 52.17 29.40 -12.81
C GLU A 329 51.06 30.44 -13.08
N GLU A 330 51.18 31.57 -12.37
CA GLU A 330 50.38 32.78 -12.50
C GLU A 330 50.54 33.47 -13.88
N SER A 331 49.47 34.13 -14.36
CA SER A 331 49.52 35.57 -14.65
C SER A 331 48.17 36.13 -15.11
N SER A 332 47.69 37.06 -14.30
CA SER A 332 46.99 38.31 -14.61
C SER A 332 46.68 38.68 -16.07
N THR A 333 45.42 39.07 -16.38
CA THR A 333 44.97 40.49 -16.47
C THR A 333 43.61 40.65 -17.19
N SER A 334 42.63 41.11 -16.41
CA SER A 334 41.76 42.30 -16.64
C SER A 334 40.74 42.43 -17.80
N LYS A 335 39.56 42.93 -17.36
CA LYS A 335 38.54 43.78 -18.02
C LYS A 335 37.54 43.09 -18.96
N SER A 336 36.28 43.51 -19.08
CA SER A 336 35.37 44.44 -18.39
C SER A 336 34.13 44.57 -19.30
N GLY A 337 32.93 44.63 -18.74
CA GLY A 337 31.70 45.08 -19.44
C GLY A 337 30.46 44.36 -18.90
N THR A 338 29.84 44.80 -17.80
CA THR A 338 28.89 45.93 -17.64
C THR A 338 27.56 45.78 -18.40
N SER A 339 26.50 45.87 -17.59
CA SER A 339 25.10 46.27 -17.88
C SER A 339 24.18 45.21 -18.47
N LYS A 340 22.90 45.08 -18.06
CA LYS A 340 21.98 46.10 -17.53
C LYS A 340 20.78 45.44 -16.83
N SER A 341 20.34 46.11 -15.76
CA SER A 341 19.06 45.95 -15.08
C SER A 341 17.87 46.35 -15.98
N SER A 342 16.72 45.72 -15.79
CA SER A 342 15.42 46.36 -16.01
C SER A 342 14.40 45.89 -14.97
N THR A 343 14.01 46.85 -14.14
CA THR A 343 12.84 46.87 -13.27
C THR A 343 11.56 46.96 -14.09
N SER A 344 10.49 46.30 -13.65
CA SER A 344 9.11 46.75 -13.90
C SER A 344 8.25 46.52 -12.66
N LYS A 345 7.28 47.43 -12.51
CA LYS A 345 6.60 47.83 -11.27
C LYS A 345 5.09 47.69 -11.50
N SER A 346 4.36 47.44 -10.40
CA SER A 346 2.95 47.82 -10.12
C SER A 346 1.77 47.03 -10.69
N LYS A 347 0.94 46.49 -9.77
CA LYS A 347 -0.45 46.87 -9.38
C LYS A 347 -1.06 45.65 -8.66
N THR A 348 -1.42 45.65 -7.38
CA THR A 348 -2.48 46.38 -6.64
C THR A 348 -3.84 46.42 -7.34
N THR A 349 -4.74 45.54 -6.89
CA THR A 349 -6.19 45.80 -6.78
C THR A 349 -6.73 45.06 -5.55
N THR A 350 -7.14 45.85 -4.58
CA THR A 350 -8.06 45.57 -3.47
C THR A 350 -9.49 45.37 -3.97
N SER A 351 -10.27 44.51 -3.31
CA SER A 351 -11.70 44.75 -3.03
C SER A 351 -12.08 43.91 -1.80
N ALA A 352 -12.64 44.60 -0.81
CA ALA A 352 -13.33 44.09 0.36
C ALA A 352 -14.85 44.17 0.11
N ASP A 353 -15.62 43.92 1.18
CA ASP A 353 -17.08 44.03 1.37
C ASP A 353 -17.79 42.65 1.33
N ASP A 354 -18.76 42.32 2.17
CA ASP A 354 -19.11 42.58 3.58
C ASP A 354 -20.41 41.77 3.83
N GLU A 355 -20.59 41.24 5.06
CA GLU A 355 -21.88 40.97 5.77
C GLU A 355 -22.92 39.98 5.14
N ALA A 356 -23.77 39.22 5.84
CA ALA A 356 -24.25 39.23 7.22
C ALA A 356 -24.82 37.84 7.64
N ASP A 357 -24.88 37.68 8.96
CA ASP A 357 -25.66 36.75 9.79
C ASP A 357 -27.13 36.53 9.37
N GLU A 358 -27.64 35.32 9.66
CA GLU A 358 -29.00 35.19 10.19
C GLU A 358 -29.09 34.04 11.21
N GLN A 359 -29.14 34.44 12.47
CA GLN A 359 -29.46 33.63 13.65
C GLN A 359 -30.98 33.65 13.85
N THR A 360 -31.59 32.49 14.10
CA THR A 360 -32.93 32.41 14.69
C THR A 360 -32.89 31.55 15.95
N ASP A 361 -33.29 32.19 17.05
CA ASP A 361 -33.57 31.66 18.38
C ASP A 361 -35.09 31.74 18.60
N VAL A 362 -35.70 30.65 19.06
CA VAL A 362 -36.74 30.49 20.11
C VAL A 362 -37.15 29.02 20.10
N GLY A 363 -37.43 28.30 21.19
CA GLY A 363 -37.64 28.62 22.59
C GLY A 363 -38.13 27.34 23.31
N GLU A 364 -37.98 27.34 24.62
CA GLU A 364 -38.18 26.27 25.62
C GLU A 364 -39.56 25.60 25.64
N ASP A 365 -39.65 24.38 26.19
CA ASP A 365 -40.56 24.08 27.31
C ASP A 365 -40.27 22.71 27.98
N ASP A 366 -40.59 22.68 29.27
CA ASP A 366 -40.24 21.79 30.37
C ASP A 366 -40.90 20.39 30.44
N ASP A 367 -40.34 19.61 31.39
CA ASP A 367 -41.00 18.70 32.34
C ASP A 367 -40.98 17.15 32.18
N GLN A 368 -40.29 16.56 33.17
CA GLN A 368 -40.66 15.44 34.07
C GLN A 368 -40.60 13.95 33.67
N ASP A 369 -39.73 13.26 34.43
CA ASP A 369 -39.96 12.11 35.33
C ASP A 369 -40.45 10.76 34.77
N GLY A 370 -39.86 9.69 35.31
CA GLY A 370 -40.36 8.32 35.15
C GLY A 370 -39.25 7.28 35.02
N GLY A 371 -38.66 6.88 36.15
CA GLY A 371 -37.79 5.70 36.21
C GLY A 371 -38.55 4.39 36.01
N ASP A 372 -37.85 3.37 35.52
CA ASP A 372 -38.08 1.99 35.98
C ASP A 372 -36.80 1.15 35.84
N GLN A 373 -36.67 0.22 36.78
CA GLN A 373 -35.50 -0.57 37.13
C GLN A 373 -35.64 -2.01 36.64
N VAL A 374 -34.51 -2.59 36.18
CA VAL A 374 -34.05 -4.00 36.46
C VAL A 374 -34.73 -5.13 35.62
N PRO A 375 -34.08 -6.29 35.33
CA PRO A 375 -32.83 -6.84 35.89
C PRO A 375 -31.73 -7.33 34.93
N VAL A 376 -30.52 -7.31 35.50
CA VAL A 376 -29.35 -8.15 35.19
C VAL A 376 -29.58 -9.60 35.65
N PRO A 377 -29.04 -10.61 34.95
CA PRO A 377 -28.68 -11.88 35.57
C PRO A 377 -27.16 -12.07 35.62
N THR A 378 -26.66 -12.18 36.85
CA THR A 378 -25.35 -12.73 37.23
C THR A 378 -25.33 -14.26 37.10
N GLY A 379 -24.23 -14.83 36.61
CA GLY A 379 -24.00 -16.28 36.63
C GLY A 379 -22.52 -16.64 36.53
N ASN A 380 -22.02 -17.33 37.56
CA ASN A 380 -20.63 -17.56 37.92
C ASN A 380 -19.79 -18.47 37.00
N ILE A 381 -18.48 -18.24 37.15
CA ILE A 381 -17.31 -19.06 36.80
C ILE A 381 -17.41 -20.50 37.33
N VAL A 382 -17.05 -21.48 36.48
CA VAL A 382 -16.48 -22.78 36.89
C VAL A 382 -15.32 -23.14 35.94
N ALA A 383 -14.21 -23.55 36.55
CA ALA A 383 -12.94 -23.92 35.93
C ALA A 383 -12.87 -25.40 35.48
N GLY A 384 -11.92 -25.70 34.59
CA GLY A 384 -11.48 -27.04 34.17
C GLY A 384 -11.69 -27.25 32.66
N THR A 385 -10.77 -27.76 31.86
CA THR A 385 -9.55 -28.56 32.11
C THR A 385 -8.66 -28.49 30.87
N ALA A 386 -7.34 -28.55 31.09
CA ALA A 386 -6.32 -28.73 30.07
C ALA A 386 -6.51 -30.03 29.27
N PHE A 387 -6.14 -30.01 27.99
CA PHE A 387 -5.80 -31.21 27.23
C PHE A 387 -4.53 -30.95 26.41
N ASP A 388 -3.50 -31.71 26.80
CA ASP A 388 -2.25 -31.92 26.08
C ASP A 388 -2.49 -32.58 24.71
N ILE A 389 -1.70 -32.19 23.70
CA ILE A 389 -1.38 -33.08 22.58
C ILE A 389 0.13 -33.06 22.36
N GLU A 390 0.69 -34.26 22.55
CA GLU A 390 2.09 -34.63 22.43
C GLU A 390 2.67 -34.44 21.02
N SER A 391 3.98 -34.16 21.02
CA SER A 391 4.89 -34.33 19.90
C SER A 391 4.98 -35.80 19.45
N SER A 392 5.04 -36.05 18.15
CA SER A 392 5.76 -37.21 17.64
C SER A 392 6.47 -36.92 16.32
N SER A 393 7.77 -37.16 16.33
CA SER A 393 8.69 -37.15 15.20
C SER A 393 8.66 -38.49 14.46
N SER A 394 8.70 -38.48 13.12
CA SER A 394 9.67 -39.22 12.28
C SER A 394 9.22 -39.31 10.83
N GLY A 395 10.18 -39.23 9.89
CA GLY A 395 10.01 -39.75 8.53
C GLY A 395 10.53 -38.85 7.42
N ALA A 396 11.85 -38.80 7.23
CA ALA A 396 12.49 -38.21 6.05
C ALA A 396 12.09 -38.94 4.76
N ARG A 397 11.56 -38.22 3.76
CA ARG A 397 11.58 -38.62 2.34
C ARG A 397 11.64 -37.40 1.40
N SER A 398 12.80 -37.26 0.75
CA SER A 398 13.06 -36.73 -0.60
C SER A 398 12.18 -35.58 -1.11
N LEU A 399 12.65 -34.33 -0.98
CA LEU A 399 12.13 -33.20 -1.75
C LEU A 399 12.69 -33.24 -3.18
N ALA A 400 11.83 -33.51 -4.15
CA ALA A 400 11.99 -32.98 -5.49
C ALA A 400 11.25 -31.63 -5.52
N VAL A 401 11.99 -30.53 -5.41
CA VAL A 401 11.43 -29.18 -5.51
C VAL A 401 11.13 -28.89 -6.98
N SER A 402 9.84 -28.86 -7.31
CA SER A 402 9.33 -28.28 -8.55
C SER A 402 9.32 -26.75 -8.41
N LEU A 403 9.89 -26.04 -9.40
CA LEU A 403 10.05 -24.58 -9.45
C LEU A 403 8.73 -23.77 -9.39
N GLY A 404 7.56 -24.39 -9.25
CA GLY A 404 6.28 -23.70 -9.06
C GLY A 404 6.03 -23.15 -7.64
N GLY A 405 6.88 -23.45 -6.66
CA GLY A 405 6.65 -23.10 -5.25
C GLY A 405 7.20 -21.74 -4.77
N MET A 406 8.07 -21.09 -5.54
CA MET A 406 8.73 -19.84 -5.09
C MET A 406 7.82 -18.62 -5.15
N VAL A 407 6.80 -18.61 -6.02
CA VAL A 407 5.83 -17.51 -6.10
C VAL A 407 4.79 -17.60 -4.98
N SER A 408 4.39 -18.81 -4.55
CA SER A 408 3.38 -18.98 -3.49
C SER A 408 3.86 -18.61 -2.08
N ALA A 409 5.16 -18.69 -1.79
CA ALA A 409 5.67 -18.39 -0.45
C ALA A 409 5.71 -16.88 -0.15
N LEU A 410 5.88 -16.03 -1.17
CA LEU A 410 5.82 -14.57 -1.01
C LEU A 410 4.38 -14.05 -0.88
N VAL A 411 3.41 -14.68 -1.55
CA VAL A 411 1.99 -14.28 -1.53
C VAL A 411 1.33 -14.56 -0.17
N ALA A 412 1.83 -15.54 0.60
CA ALA A 412 1.18 -15.98 1.83
C ALA A 412 1.37 -15.06 3.05
N THR A 413 2.26 -14.06 3.01
CA THR A 413 2.48 -13.14 4.14
C THR A 413 1.86 -11.75 3.98
N TYR A 414 1.18 -11.47 2.87
CA TYR A 414 0.56 -10.15 2.59
C TYR A 414 -0.98 -10.19 2.58
N LEU A 415 -1.58 -11.22 3.18
CA LEU A 415 -3.03 -11.33 3.36
C LEU A 415 -3.33 -11.50 4.85
N PHE A 416 -3.13 -10.45 5.64
CA PHE A 416 -3.80 -10.21 6.92
C PHE A 416 -3.92 -8.73 7.23
#